data_AF-A0A1Y9TM20-F1
#
_entry.id   AF-A0A1Y9TM20-F1
#
_cell.length_a   1.000
_cell.length_b   1.000
_cell.length_c   1.000
_cell.angle_alpha   90.00
_cell.angle_beta   90.00
_cell.angle_gamma   90.00
#
_symmetry.space_group_name_H-M   'P 1'
#
loop_
_entity.id
_entity.type
_entity.pdbx_description
1 polymer ?
#
loop_
_entity_poly.entity_id
_entity_poly.type
_entity_poly.pdbx_seq_one_letter_code
_entity_poly.pdbx_strand_id
1 'polypeptide(L)' 'MVKLYQNMWIIGFSLGAENWNGRLAMIGLLMALIIETVTNKNIIYILGFF' A
#
# COMPACT_ATOMS: atom_id res chain seq x y z
N MET A 1 22.45 -17.31 -5.11
CA MET A 1 21.33 -18.22 -4.77
C MET A 1 20.36 -17.52 -3.79
N VAL A 2 19.62 -16.48 -4.23
CA VAL A 2 18.61 -15.77 -3.38
C VAL A 2 17.32 -15.38 -4.14
N LYS A 3 17.29 -15.49 -5.47
CA LYS A 3 16.22 -14.89 -6.31
C LYS A 3 14.93 -15.71 -6.44
N LEU A 4 14.87 -16.96 -5.96
CA LEU A 4 13.73 -17.84 -6.25
C LEU A 4 12.48 -17.54 -5.41
N TYR A 5 12.63 -16.92 -4.23
CA TYR A 5 11.52 -16.74 -3.27
C TYR A 5 10.78 -15.39 -3.37
N GLN A 6 11.25 -14.47 -4.22
CA GLN A 6 10.69 -13.11 -4.32
C GLN A 6 9.34 -13.03 -5.05
N ASN A 7 9.04 -14.00 -5.91
CA ASN A 7 7.84 -14.03 -6.74
C ASN A 7 6.94 -15.25 -6.45
N MET A 8 7.19 -15.92 -5.33
CA MET A 8 6.32 -16.98 -4.84
C MET A 8 5.26 -16.33 -3.95
N TRP A 9 3.99 -16.63 -4.22
CA TRP A 9 2.87 -16.17 -3.41
C TRP A 9 2.82 -16.95 -2.12
N ILE A 10 3.59 -16.49 -1.14
CA ILE A 10 3.77 -17.17 0.13
C ILE A 10 3.12 -16.32 1.20
N ILE A 11 2.19 -16.96 1.89
CA ILE A 11 1.43 -16.34 2.97
C ILE A 11 2.33 -16.33 4.21
N GLY A 12 2.69 -15.13 4.68
CA GLY A 12 3.59 -14.92 5.80
C GLY A 12 4.52 -13.72 5.57
N PHE A 13 5.39 -13.45 6.55
CA PHE A 13 6.42 -12.41 6.46
C PHE A 13 7.58 -12.88 5.58
N SER A 14 7.33 -12.96 4.28
CA SER A 14 8.34 -13.26 3.28
C SER A 14 8.83 -11.98 2.60
N LEU A 15 10.08 -11.99 2.13
CA LEU A 15 10.68 -10.84 1.46
C LEU A 15 9.90 -10.41 0.20
N GLY A 16 9.24 -11.36 -0.48
CA GLY A 16 8.36 -11.07 -1.62
C GLY A 16 7.06 -10.36 -1.20
N ALA A 17 6.43 -10.84 -0.12
CA ALA A 17 5.22 -10.24 0.43
C ALA A 17 5.47 -8.82 0.97
N GLU A 18 6.59 -8.59 1.68
CA GLU A 18 6.97 -7.26 2.17
C GLU A 18 7.18 -6.27 1.03
N ASN A 19 7.87 -6.68 -0.04
CA ASN A 19 8.15 -5.81 -1.18
C ASN A 19 6.89 -5.44 -1.97
N TRP A 20 5.96 -6.38 -2.14
CA TRP A 20 4.66 -6.11 -2.76
C TRP A 20 3.78 -5.22 -1.89
N ASN A 21 3.69 -5.51 -0.58
CA ASN A 21 2.92 -4.70 0.35
C ASN A 21 3.47 -3.27 0.44
N GLY A 22 4.80 -3.10 0.46
CA GLY A 22 5.45 -1.79 0.44
C GLY A 22 5.11 -0.97 -0.80
N ARG A 23 5.12 -1.58 -1.99
CA ARG A 23 4.73 -0.89 -3.24
C ARG A 23 3.27 -0.47 -3.24
N LEU A 24 2.39 -1.36 -2.80
CA LEU A 24 0.96 -1.07 -2.69
C LEU A 24 0.70 0.07 -1.68
N ALA A 25 1.43 0.10 -0.57
CA ALA A 25 1.33 1.17 0.42
C ALA A 25 1.78 2.53 -0.15
N MET A 26 2.89 2.57 -0.91
CA MET A 26 3.34 3.83 -1.56
C MET A 26 2.31 4.36 -2.56
N ILE A 27 1.73 3.47 -3.39
CA ILE A 27 0.67 3.85 -4.34
C ILE A 27 -0.59 4.30 -3.58
N GLY A 28 -0.99 3.56 -2.55
CA GLY A 28 -2.16 3.89 -1.72
C GLY A 28 -2.02 5.26 -1.05
N LEU A 29 -0.85 5.59 -0.52
CA LEU A 29 -0.58 6.90 0.06
C LEU A 29 -0.63 8.03 -0.99
N LEU A 30 -0.05 7.80 -2.17
CA LEU A 30 -0.10 8.78 -3.24
C LEU A 30 -1.55 9.04 -3.69
N MET A 31 -2.35 7.99 -3.86
CA MET A 31 -3.76 8.09 -4.21
C MET A 31 -4.57 8.79 -3.12
N ALA A 32 -4.30 8.51 -1.84
CA ALA A 32 -4.91 9.18 -0.70
C ALA A 32 -4.72 10.71 -0.76
N LEU A 33 -3.48 11.16 -1.02
CA LEU A 33 -3.18 12.60 -1.17
C LEU A 33 -3.86 13.22 -2.38
N ILE A 34 -3.91 12.52 -3.52
CA ILE A 34 -4.63 13.00 -4.71
C ILE A 34 -6.12 13.18 -4.41
N ILE A 35 -6.75 12.22 -3.73
CA ILE A 35 -8.18 12.30 -3.40
C ILE A 35 -8.42 13.44 -2.39
N GLU A 36 -7.55 13.60 -1.40
CA GLU A 36 -7.62 14.69 -0.41
C GLU A 36 -7.55 16.06 -1.10
N THR A 37 -6.62 16.26 -2.03
CA THR A 37 -6.47 17.52 -2.77
C THR A 37 -7.64 17.80 -3.73
N VAL A 38 -8.19 16.78 -4.39
CA VAL A 38 -9.34 16.96 -5.29
C VAL A 38 -10.64 17.21 -4.51
N THR A 39 -10.83 16.54 -3.38
CA THR A 39 -12.09 16.58 -2.61
C THR A 39 -12.09 17.68 -1.55
N ASN A 40 -10.92 18.23 -1.18
CA ASN A 40 -10.71 19.11 -0.02
C ASN A 40 -11.22 18.50 1.30
N LYS A 41 -11.22 17.17 1.39
CA LYS A 41 -11.65 16.42 2.57
C LYS A 41 -10.47 15.58 3.05
N ASN A 42 -10.14 15.72 4.33
CA ASN A 42 -9.04 14.97 4.95
C ASN A 42 -9.25 13.46 4.77
N ILE A 43 -8.14 12.72 4.65
CA ILE A 43 -8.20 11.26 4.48
C ILE A 43 -8.98 10.53 5.59
N ILE A 44 -8.96 11.05 6.82
CA ILE A 44 -9.68 10.50 7.98
C ILE A 44 -11.20 10.56 7.75
N TYR A 45 -11.68 11.67 7.18
CA TYR A 45 -13.09 11.83 6.83
C TYR A 45 -13.51 10.84 5.74
N ILE A 46 -12.65 10.60 4.75
CA ILE A 46 -12.90 9.62 3.67
C ILE A 46 -12.96 8.19 4.21
N LEU A 47 -12.18 7.88 5.25
CA LEU A 47 -12.21 6.60 5.95
C LEU A 47 -13.42 6.42 6.88
N GLY A 48 -14.29 7.43 7.00
CA GLY A 48 -15.54 7.36 7.78
C GLY A 48 -15.38 7.63 9.27
N PHE A 49 -14.22 8.15 9.68
CA PHE A 49 -14.05 8.69 11.03
C PHE A 49 -14.38 10.19 10.97
N PHE A 50 -15.52 10.55 11.60
CA PHE A 50 -16.05 11.91 11.69
C PHE A 50 -15.70 12.53 13.05
#